data_AF-A0A2G9UNJ3-F1
#
_entry.id   AF-A0A2G9UNJ3-F1
#
_cell.length_a   1.000
_cell.length_b   1.000
_cell.length_c   1.000
_cell.angle_alpha   90.00
_cell.angle_beta   90.00
_cell.angle_gamma   90.00
#
_symmetry.space_group_name_H-M   'P 1'
#
loop_
_entity.id
_entity.type
_entity.pdbx_description
1 polymer ?
#
loop_
_entity_poly.entity_id
_entity_poly.type
_entity_poly.pdbx_seq_one_letter_code
_entity_poly.pdbx_strand_id
1 'polypeptide(L)'
;MFRKKALLSVEKACRRAEFLYLLLLGLYNYSPFVSRCLGTLIAGEGKWVRILRPQNMRGQSAIILASPLSHYERNKEMYCHPIVWFHEVIHETENVLTSVFNELGIPQYCVAEAVECKKIDSQKGSFLSQQSLERVQVPPISKEDRALLDSYAKRMNVPEDVFETD
;
A
#
# COMPACT_ATOMS: atom_id res chain seq x y z
N MET A 1 -31.35 3.14 -9.86
CA MET A 1 -31.72 4.13 -8.83
C MET A 1 -30.45 4.60 -8.11
N PHE A 2 -29.73 5.57 -8.70
CA PHE A 2 -28.60 6.22 -8.01
C PHE A 2 -29.17 6.87 -6.74
N ARG A 3 -28.69 6.43 -5.56
CA ARG A 3 -29.14 6.97 -4.27
C ARG A 3 -29.07 8.50 -4.35
N LYS A 4 -30.14 9.22 -4.05
CA LYS A 4 -30.25 10.70 -4.04
C LYS A 4 -29.10 11.43 -3.30
N LYS A 5 -28.29 10.72 -2.52
CA LYS A 5 -27.13 11.22 -1.76
C LYS A 5 -25.76 10.86 -2.36
N ALA A 6 -25.69 10.08 -3.44
CA ALA A 6 -24.44 9.65 -4.06
C ALA A 6 -23.70 10.85 -4.67
N LEU A 7 -24.39 11.66 -5.48
CA LEU A 7 -23.82 12.88 -6.08
C LEU A 7 -23.31 13.86 -5.01
N LEU A 8 -24.11 14.11 -3.96
CA LEU A 8 -23.70 14.93 -2.81
C LEU A 8 -22.49 14.37 -2.07
N SER A 9 -22.33 13.06 -2.00
CA SER A 9 -21.18 12.42 -1.34
C SER A 9 -19.92 12.56 -2.20
N VAL A 10 -20.06 12.40 -3.52
CA VAL A 10 -18.98 12.63 -4.48
C VAL A 10 -18.54 14.09 -4.45
N GLU A 11 -19.48 15.04 -4.50
CA GLU A 11 -19.16 16.47 -4.45
C GLU A 11 -18.44 16.86 -3.15
N LYS A 12 -18.88 16.33 -1.99
CA LYS A 12 -18.19 16.53 -0.72
C LYS A 12 -16.77 15.95 -0.72
N ALA A 13 -16.56 14.79 -1.33
CA ALA A 13 -15.25 14.18 -1.46
C ALA A 13 -14.33 15.02 -2.35
N CYS A 14 -14.82 15.48 -3.51
CA CYS A 14 -14.09 16.38 -4.41
C CYS A 14 -13.67 17.68 -3.71
N ARG A 15 -14.61 18.36 -3.03
CA ARG A 15 -14.30 19.61 -2.31
C ARG A 15 -13.30 19.41 -1.17
N ARG A 16 -13.38 18.28 -0.46
CA ARG A 16 -12.39 17.93 0.58
C ARG A 16 -11.01 17.69 -0.02
N ALA A 17 -10.94 17.00 -1.16
CA ALA A 17 -9.68 16.76 -1.86
C ALA A 17 -9.06 18.07 -2.35
N GLU A 18 -9.87 18.97 -2.93
CA GLU A 18 -9.42 20.29 -3.39
C GLU A 18 -8.89 21.16 -2.23
N PHE A 19 -9.62 21.22 -1.11
CA PHE A 19 -9.18 21.96 0.08
C PHE A 19 -7.85 21.43 0.64
N LEU A 20 -7.71 20.11 0.75
CA LEU A 20 -6.48 19.48 1.23
C LEU A 20 -5.33 19.70 0.25
N TYR A 21 -5.59 19.64 -1.06
CA TYR A 21 -4.59 19.86 -2.08
C TYR A 21 -4.01 21.28 -2.02
N LEU A 22 -4.87 22.31 -1.96
CA LEU A 22 -4.44 23.71 -1.87
C LEU A 22 -3.58 23.96 -0.63
N LEU A 23 -4.02 23.47 0.54
CA LEU A 23 -3.29 23.65 1.79
C LEU A 23 -1.96 22.89 1.81
N LEU A 24 -1.97 21.62 1.40
CA LEU A 24 -0.76 20.79 1.43
C LEU A 24 0.25 21.22 0.38
N LEU A 25 -0.18 21.76 -0.76
CA LEU A 25 0.70 22.32 -1.79
C LEU A 25 1.36 23.63 -1.31
N GLY A 26 0.59 24.55 -0.72
CA GLY A 26 1.14 25.77 -0.13
C GLY A 26 2.16 25.45 0.97
N LEU A 27 1.83 24.47 1.82
CA LEU A 27 2.74 23.98 2.84
C LEU A 27 3.95 23.25 2.25
N TYR A 28 3.80 22.51 1.15
CA TYR A 28 4.89 21.80 0.49
C TYR A 28 5.94 22.78 -0.05
N ASN A 29 5.50 23.87 -0.67
CA ASN A 29 6.39 24.91 -1.18
C ASN A 29 7.18 25.61 -0.06
N TYR A 30 6.61 25.71 1.15
CA TYR A 30 7.30 26.26 2.31
C TYR A 30 8.19 25.23 3.00
N SER A 31 7.67 24.03 3.24
CA SER A 31 8.35 22.91 3.88
C SER A 31 7.81 21.57 3.36
N PRO A 32 8.54 20.92 2.43
CA PRO A 32 8.19 19.60 1.93
C PRO A 32 8.06 18.56 3.05
N PHE A 33 8.92 18.66 4.08
CA PHE A 33 8.92 17.75 5.22
C PHE A 33 7.61 17.85 6.03
N VAL A 34 7.22 19.07 6.43
CA VAL A 34 6.01 19.27 7.23
C VAL A 34 4.75 18.90 6.43
N SER A 35 4.73 19.22 5.13
CA SER A 35 3.66 18.80 4.23
C SER A 35 3.55 17.28 4.16
N ARG A 36 4.67 16.56 4.08
CA ARG A 36 4.69 15.10 4.07
C ARG A 36 4.21 14.50 5.39
N CYS A 37 4.61 15.07 6.52
CA CYS A 37 4.13 14.63 7.85
C CYS A 37 2.61 14.81 7.98
N LEU A 38 2.09 15.98 7.61
CA LEU A 38 0.65 16.25 7.64
C LEU A 38 -0.11 15.42 6.60
N GLY A 39 0.44 15.24 5.41
CA GLY A 39 -0.08 14.37 4.37
C GLY A 39 -0.27 12.95 4.89
N THR A 40 0.78 12.36 5.48
CA THR A 40 0.74 11.02 6.10
C THR A 40 -0.32 10.93 7.20
N LEU A 41 -0.51 11.99 7.99
CA LEU A 41 -1.53 12.02 9.04
C LEU A 41 -2.95 12.15 8.49
N ILE A 42 -3.16 12.80 7.35
CA ILE A 42 -4.50 13.05 6.81
C ILE A 42 -4.92 11.98 5.79
N ALA A 43 -3.95 11.36 5.12
CA ALA A 43 -4.13 10.27 4.17
C ALA A 43 -4.72 9.00 4.81
N GLY A 44 -5.04 8.01 3.98
CA GLY A 44 -5.76 6.79 4.39
C GLY A 44 -5.07 6.02 5.52
N GLU A 45 -3.74 6.05 5.56
CA GLU A 45 -2.87 5.48 6.59
C GLU A 45 -2.87 6.27 7.90
N GLY A 46 -3.23 7.55 7.87
CA GLY A 46 -3.16 8.44 9.03
C GLY A 46 -4.07 8.03 10.19
N LYS A 47 -5.18 7.32 9.91
CA LYS A 47 -6.00 6.67 10.95
C LYS A 47 -5.16 5.66 11.73
N TRP A 48 -4.42 4.82 11.03
CA TRP A 48 -3.60 3.78 11.64
C TRP A 48 -2.40 4.37 12.38
N VAL A 49 -1.75 5.38 11.83
CA VAL A 49 -0.67 6.12 12.52
C VAL A 49 -1.16 6.68 13.86
N ARG A 50 -2.37 7.28 13.92
CA ARG A 50 -2.94 7.81 15.17
C ARG A 50 -3.28 6.72 16.20
N ILE A 51 -3.75 5.57 15.74
CA ILE A 51 -4.22 4.45 16.59
C ILE A 51 -3.04 3.60 17.09
N LEU A 52 -2.10 3.30 16.20
CA LEU A 52 -0.98 2.39 16.46
C LEU A 52 0.23 3.12 17.03
N ARG A 53 0.40 4.42 16.73
CA ARG A 53 1.47 5.29 17.25
C ARG A 53 2.86 4.64 17.11
N PRO A 54 3.35 4.46 15.87
CA PRO A 54 4.63 3.81 15.64
C PRO A 54 5.77 4.58 16.31
N GLN A 55 6.63 3.85 17.02
CA GLN A 55 7.76 4.44 17.78
C GLN A 55 9.04 4.56 16.94
N ASN A 56 9.09 3.89 15.80
CA ASN A 56 10.25 3.85 14.92
C ASN A 56 9.83 3.76 13.44
N MET A 57 10.81 3.93 12.55
CA MET A 57 10.57 3.87 11.10
C MET A 57 10.05 2.50 10.64
N ARG A 58 10.43 1.41 11.31
CA ARG A 58 9.93 0.07 11.00
C ARG A 58 8.42 -0.04 11.21
N GLY A 59 7.93 0.40 12.37
CA GLY A 59 6.50 0.48 12.66
C GLY A 59 5.76 1.42 11.71
N GLN A 60 6.37 2.56 11.35
CA GLN A 60 5.76 3.48 10.38
C GLN A 60 5.65 2.84 8.98
N SER A 61 6.70 2.17 8.51
CA SER A 61 6.69 1.45 7.23
C SER A 61 5.68 0.31 7.21
N ALA A 62 5.56 -0.45 8.30
CA ALA A 62 4.55 -1.50 8.44
C ALA A 62 3.12 -0.94 8.30
N ILE A 63 2.84 0.20 8.92
CA ILE A 63 1.54 0.86 8.78
C ILE A 63 1.30 1.30 7.34
N ILE A 64 2.28 1.90 6.68
CA ILE A 64 2.16 2.34 5.28
C ILE A 64 1.88 1.14 4.37
N LEU A 65 2.57 0.01 4.58
CA LEU A 65 2.40 -1.23 3.81
C LEU A 65 1.00 -1.84 3.98
N ALA A 66 0.55 -2.03 5.23
CA ALA A 66 -0.68 -2.76 5.51
C ALA A 66 -1.95 -1.89 5.45
N SER A 67 -1.83 -0.57 5.46
CA SER A 67 -3.00 0.33 5.48
C SER A 67 -3.93 0.12 4.28
N PRO A 68 -3.43 0.05 3.02
CA PRO A 68 -4.28 -0.21 1.88
C PRO A 68 -4.99 -1.57 1.96
N LEU A 69 -4.28 -2.64 2.35
CA LEU A 69 -4.86 -3.99 2.50
C LEU A 69 -5.96 -4.02 3.56
N SER A 70 -5.73 -3.36 4.69
CA SER A 70 -6.72 -3.21 5.74
C SER A 70 -8.01 -2.51 5.27
N HIS A 71 -7.88 -1.49 4.41
CA HIS A 71 -9.04 -0.83 3.82
C HIS A 71 -9.74 -1.74 2.80
N TYR A 72 -8.99 -2.48 2.00
CA TYR A 72 -9.55 -3.45 1.06
C TYR A 72 -10.32 -4.56 1.78
N GLU A 73 -9.73 -5.25 2.76
CA GLU A 73 -10.36 -6.36 3.47
C GLU A 73 -11.72 -5.97 4.10
N ARG A 74 -11.83 -4.73 4.59
CA ARG A 74 -13.09 -4.20 5.14
C ARG A 74 -14.17 -3.92 4.11
N ASN A 75 -13.78 -3.68 2.86
CA ASN A 75 -14.68 -3.26 1.80
C ASN A 75 -14.68 -4.25 0.63
N LYS A 76 -14.07 -5.43 0.78
CA LYS A 76 -13.83 -6.39 -0.32
C LYS A 76 -15.10 -6.78 -1.07
N GLU A 77 -16.22 -6.90 -0.36
CA GLU A 77 -17.55 -7.18 -0.94
C GLU A 77 -18.05 -6.09 -1.90
N MET A 78 -17.50 -4.87 -1.82
CA MET A 78 -17.86 -3.74 -2.71
C MET A 78 -17.03 -3.69 -3.98
N TYR A 79 -15.90 -4.42 -4.04
CA TYR A 79 -15.05 -4.45 -5.21
C TYR A 79 -15.53 -5.56 -6.16
N CYS A 80 -15.72 -5.20 -7.43
CA CYS A 80 -16.16 -6.13 -8.45
C CYS A 80 -15.06 -7.11 -8.91
N HIS A 81 -13.79 -6.77 -8.63
CA HIS A 81 -12.63 -7.54 -9.06
C HIS A 81 -11.67 -7.74 -7.88
N PRO A 82 -10.97 -8.88 -7.83
CA PRO A 82 -9.91 -9.12 -6.86
C PRO A 82 -8.79 -8.08 -7.07
N ILE A 83 -8.34 -7.47 -5.97
CA ILE A 83 -7.15 -6.62 -5.99
C ILE A 83 -5.97 -7.53 -5.71
N VAL A 84 -5.06 -7.60 -6.68
CA VAL A 84 -3.82 -8.35 -6.54
C VAL A 84 -2.86 -7.57 -5.66
N TRP A 85 -2.48 -8.15 -4.54
CA TRP A 85 -1.52 -7.53 -3.62
C TRP A 85 -0.09 -7.91 -3.95
N PHE A 86 0.83 -6.98 -3.70
CA PHE A 86 2.25 -7.19 -3.98
C PHE A 86 2.83 -8.42 -3.24
N HIS A 87 2.37 -8.71 -2.01
CA HIS A 87 2.80 -9.90 -1.27
C HIS A 87 2.36 -11.20 -1.96
N GLU A 88 1.10 -11.29 -2.40
CA GLU A 88 0.58 -12.43 -3.17
C GLU A 88 1.40 -12.64 -4.46
N VAL A 89 1.75 -11.53 -5.15
CA VAL A 89 2.61 -11.59 -6.34
C VAL A 89 4.02 -12.06 -6.00
N ILE A 90 4.58 -11.73 -4.84
CA ILE A 90 5.94 -12.18 -4.49
C ILE A 90 5.97 -13.69 -4.29
N HIS A 91 5.04 -14.24 -3.53
CA HIS A 91 5.06 -15.65 -3.11
C HIS A 91 4.41 -16.60 -4.12
N GLU A 92 3.38 -16.15 -4.85
CA GLU A 92 2.59 -16.98 -5.76
C GLU A 92 2.46 -16.36 -7.17
N THR A 93 3.54 -15.74 -7.67
CA THR A 93 3.55 -14.94 -8.92
C THR A 93 2.82 -15.62 -10.08
N GLU A 94 3.16 -16.88 -10.38
CA GLU A 94 2.63 -17.60 -11.54
C GLU A 94 1.13 -17.88 -11.38
N ASN A 95 0.71 -18.36 -10.20
CA ASN A 95 -0.71 -18.63 -9.91
C ASN A 95 -1.56 -17.35 -9.99
N VAL A 96 -1.06 -16.27 -9.41
CA VAL A 96 -1.74 -14.96 -9.42
C VAL A 96 -1.86 -14.44 -10.85
N LEU A 97 -0.78 -14.45 -11.63
CA LEU A 97 -0.80 -14.00 -13.02
C LEU A 97 -1.72 -14.86 -13.89
N THR A 98 -1.70 -16.19 -13.73
CA THR A 98 -2.62 -17.11 -14.43
C THR A 98 -4.08 -16.78 -14.13
N SER A 99 -4.43 -16.57 -12.86
CA SER A 99 -5.80 -16.20 -12.45
C SER A 99 -6.22 -14.87 -13.07
N VAL A 100 -5.38 -13.85 -12.98
CA VAL A 100 -5.63 -12.50 -13.53
C VAL A 100 -5.78 -12.55 -15.04
N PHE A 101 -4.91 -13.28 -15.74
CA PHE A 101 -4.94 -13.36 -17.19
C PHE A 101 -6.19 -14.08 -17.68
N ASN A 102 -6.64 -15.12 -16.95
CA ASN A 102 -7.92 -15.77 -17.22
C ASN A 102 -9.10 -14.80 -17.04
N GLU A 103 -9.12 -14.04 -15.95
CA GLU A 103 -10.21 -13.09 -15.67
C GLU A 103 -10.26 -11.95 -16.70
N LEU A 104 -9.10 -11.45 -17.14
CA LEU A 104 -8.99 -10.35 -18.09
C LEU A 104 -9.02 -10.79 -19.57
N GLY A 105 -9.07 -12.10 -19.84
CA GLY A 105 -9.04 -12.65 -21.21
C GLY A 105 -7.69 -12.47 -21.92
N ILE A 106 -6.61 -12.37 -21.17
CA ILE A 106 -5.23 -12.31 -21.69
C ILE A 106 -4.76 -13.74 -21.97
N PRO A 107 -4.10 -14.01 -23.12
CA PRO A 107 -3.63 -15.36 -23.43
C PRO A 107 -2.65 -15.91 -22.39
N GLN A 108 -2.86 -17.16 -21.96
CA GLN A 108 -2.05 -17.80 -20.92
C GLN A 108 -0.58 -18.00 -21.28
N TYR A 109 -0.23 -18.07 -22.58
CA TYR A 109 1.17 -18.17 -22.98
C TYR A 109 1.98 -16.91 -22.58
N CYS A 110 1.33 -15.77 -22.35
CA CYS A 110 1.97 -14.54 -21.88
C CYS A 110 2.38 -14.60 -20.40
N VAL A 111 1.89 -15.57 -19.62
CA VAL A 111 2.22 -15.68 -18.19
C VAL A 111 3.71 -15.89 -17.98
N ALA A 112 4.34 -16.78 -18.76
CA ALA A 112 5.77 -17.04 -18.65
C ALA A 112 6.61 -15.76 -18.89
N GLU A 113 6.25 -14.97 -19.90
CA GLU A 113 6.92 -13.69 -20.18
C GLU A 113 6.71 -12.67 -19.04
N ALA A 114 5.49 -12.60 -18.50
CA ALA A 114 5.17 -11.72 -17.38
C ALA A 114 5.91 -12.11 -16.09
N VAL A 115 6.11 -13.40 -15.83
CA VAL A 115 6.94 -13.89 -14.72
C VAL A 115 8.40 -13.47 -14.89
N GLU A 116 8.95 -13.54 -16.11
CA GLU A 116 10.33 -13.10 -16.38
C GLU A 116 10.51 -11.59 -16.15
N CYS A 117 9.48 -10.77 -16.40
CA CYS A 117 9.52 -9.33 -16.11
C CYS A 117 9.77 -9.01 -14.62
N LYS A 118 9.44 -9.92 -13.67
CA LYS A 118 9.76 -9.74 -12.24
C LYS A 118 11.27 -9.64 -11.97
N LYS A 119 12.10 -10.22 -12.84
CA LYS A 119 13.56 -10.19 -12.72
C LYS A 119 14.17 -8.87 -13.19
N ILE A 120 13.38 -8.03 -13.85
CA ILE A 120 13.82 -6.73 -14.34
C ILE A 120 13.49 -5.69 -13.29
N ASP A 121 14.52 -4.99 -12.82
CA ASP A 121 14.35 -3.84 -11.95
C ASP A 121 13.65 -2.70 -12.72
N SER A 122 12.33 -2.59 -12.54
CA SER A 122 11.51 -1.53 -13.14
C SER A 122 11.93 -0.13 -12.70
N GLN A 123 12.69 -0.02 -11.61
CA GLN A 123 13.18 1.24 -11.06
C GLN A 123 14.64 1.51 -11.44
N LYS A 124 15.23 0.73 -12.37
CA LYS A 124 16.61 0.87 -12.81
C LYS A 124 16.93 2.31 -13.21
N GLY A 125 18.04 2.84 -12.69
CA GLY A 125 18.48 4.22 -12.92
C GLY A 125 17.87 5.25 -11.98
N SER A 126 16.91 4.85 -11.13
CA SER A 126 16.39 5.68 -10.04
C SER A 126 17.05 5.36 -8.70
N PHE A 127 16.86 6.24 -7.72
CA PHE A 127 17.29 6.02 -6.33
C PHE A 127 16.50 4.88 -5.63
N LEU A 128 15.41 4.41 -6.23
CA LEU A 128 14.62 3.26 -5.76
C LEU A 128 15.03 1.95 -6.44
N SER A 129 16.00 1.98 -7.36
CA SER A 129 16.55 0.77 -7.98
C SER A 129 17.09 -0.20 -6.94
N GLN A 130 16.97 -1.50 -7.21
CA GLN A 130 17.51 -2.56 -6.36
C GLN A 130 19.01 -2.31 -6.07
N GLN A 131 19.77 -1.95 -7.10
CA GLN A 131 21.19 -1.60 -6.99
C GLN A 131 21.45 -0.41 -6.04
N SER A 132 20.58 0.60 -6.05
CA SER A 132 20.72 1.76 -5.17
C SER A 132 20.36 1.41 -3.73
N LEU A 133 19.36 0.54 -3.55
CA LEU A 133 18.88 0.10 -2.25
C LEU A 133 19.77 -0.98 -1.60
N GLU A 134 20.55 -1.75 -2.37
CA GLU A 134 21.51 -2.73 -1.85
C GLU A 134 22.51 -2.13 -0.84
N ARG A 135 22.80 -0.83 -0.96
CA ARG A 135 23.70 -0.11 -0.05
C ARG A 135 23.03 0.29 1.26
N VAL A 136 21.70 0.26 1.31
CA VAL A 136 20.92 0.60 2.49
C VAL A 136 20.80 -0.64 3.37
N GLN A 137 21.64 -0.73 4.39
CA GLN A 137 21.54 -1.81 5.36
C GLN A 137 20.37 -1.53 6.33
N VAL A 138 19.45 -2.48 6.42
CA VAL A 138 18.36 -2.48 7.39
C VAL A 138 18.66 -3.56 8.43
N PRO A 139 18.56 -3.28 9.74
CA PRO A 139 18.75 -4.30 10.77
C PRO A 139 17.82 -5.49 10.54
N PRO A 140 18.17 -6.71 10.96
CA PRO A 140 17.22 -7.82 10.94
C PRO A 140 15.97 -7.51 11.79
N ILE A 141 14.88 -8.22 11.53
CA ILE A 141 13.66 -8.16 12.33
C ILE A 141 13.94 -8.86 13.66
N SER A 142 13.84 -8.13 14.76
CA SER A 142 13.98 -8.70 16.11
C SER A 142 12.71 -9.43 16.55
N LYS A 143 12.77 -10.15 17.68
CA LYS A 143 11.58 -10.77 18.27
C LYS A 143 10.56 -9.73 18.72
N GLU A 144 11.05 -8.60 19.22
CA GLU A 144 10.23 -7.45 19.63
C GLU A 144 9.52 -6.82 18.42
N ASP A 145 10.21 -6.74 17.28
CA ASP A 145 9.61 -6.26 16.04
C ASP A 145 8.55 -7.22 15.53
N ARG A 146 8.80 -8.54 15.55
CA ARG A 146 7.79 -9.56 15.19
C ARG A 146 6.53 -9.40 16.04
N ALA A 147 6.67 -9.31 17.36
CA ALA A 147 5.54 -9.11 18.27
C ALA A 147 4.77 -7.79 17.99
N LEU A 148 5.49 -6.73 17.61
CA LEU A 148 4.88 -5.47 17.18
C LEU A 148 4.09 -5.63 15.88
N LEU A 149 4.68 -6.29 14.87
CA LEU A 149 4.08 -6.51 13.55
C LEU A 149 2.82 -7.40 13.66
N ASP A 150 2.87 -8.47 14.45
CA ASP A 150 1.71 -9.35 14.70
C ASP A 150 0.57 -8.57 15.37
N SER A 151 0.90 -7.73 16.35
CA SER A 151 -0.06 -6.82 16.99
C SER A 151 -0.69 -5.84 15.99
N TYR A 152 0.10 -5.32 15.05
CA TYR A 152 -0.40 -4.44 14.00
C TYR A 152 -1.32 -5.19 13.05
N ALA A 153 -0.95 -6.38 12.56
CA ALA A 153 -1.75 -7.19 11.66
C ALA A 153 -3.14 -7.46 12.26
N LYS A 154 -3.17 -7.90 13.52
CA LYS A 154 -4.40 -8.15 14.28
C LYS A 154 -5.26 -6.89 14.43
N ARG A 155 -4.66 -5.75 14.80
CA ARG A 155 -5.41 -4.49 14.98
C ARG A 155 -5.90 -3.91 13.66
N MET A 156 -5.15 -4.13 12.58
CA MET A 156 -5.48 -3.69 11.23
C MET A 156 -6.45 -4.64 10.53
N ASN A 157 -6.68 -5.84 11.08
CA ASN A 157 -7.50 -6.90 10.49
C ASN A 157 -7.03 -7.24 9.08
N VAL A 158 -5.73 -7.52 8.97
CA VAL A 158 -5.05 -8.02 7.77
C VAL A 158 -4.41 -9.38 8.09
N PRO A 159 -4.14 -10.22 7.07
CA PRO A 159 -3.39 -11.46 7.24
C PRO A 159 -2.07 -11.27 8.00
N GLU A 160 -1.69 -12.26 8.82
CA GLU A 160 -0.48 -12.18 9.68
C GLU A 160 0.81 -12.25 8.85
N ASP A 161 0.76 -12.91 7.70
CA ASP A 161 1.83 -13.05 6.71
C ASP A 161 2.10 -11.75 5.92
N VAL A 162 1.27 -10.71 6.05
CA VAL A 162 1.48 -9.42 5.35
C VAL A 162 2.83 -8.76 5.64
N PHE A 163 3.42 -9.06 6.80
CA PHE A 163 4.71 -8.55 7.24
C PHE A 163 5.83 -9.59 7.18
N GLU A 164 5.56 -10.76 6.62
CA GLU A 164 6.60 -11.76 6.40
C GLU A 164 7.54 -11.27 5.30
N THR A 165 8.83 -11.39 5.58
CA THR A 165 9.91 -10.94 4.68
C THR A 165 10.67 -12.11 4.08
N ASP A 166 10.23 -13.34 4.34
CA ASP A 166 10.88 -14.60 3.98
C ASP A 166 9.90 -15.51 3.21
#